data_AF-A0A5C4TBV6-F1
#
_entry.id   AF-A0A5C4TBV6-F1
#
_cell.length_a   1.000
_cell.length_b   1.000
_cell.length_c   1.000
_cell.angle_alpha   90.00
_cell.angle_beta   90.00
_cell.angle_gamma   90.00
#
_symmetry.space_group_name_H-M   'P 1'
#
loop_
_entity.id
_entity.type
_entity.pdbx_description
1 polymer ?
#
loop_
_entity_poly.entity_id
_entity_poly.type
_entity_poly.pdbx_seq_one_letter_code
_entity_poly.pdbx_strand_id
1 'polypeptide(L)'
;MNKRMIMANYCPNGGIVLNLAAKLHKIAQLEDRAFVSEMYRRVLDREPDEEGTAHRLRQLGRGTSKHRVLIEILQTDEALGLFAHSANAGQDDKNDKASHAIRRLFAMKHEPFVHCLYRELLCREPDQPAYAGYVDALNRGRAKSAVFARFVSSSEFESLLGLDKYSFARRALDQLILSFYK
;
A
#
# COMPACT_ATOMS: atom_id res chain seq x y z
N MET A 1 -2.00 21.87 -29.77
CA MET A 1 -2.32 21.94 -28.32
C MET A 1 -3.79 21.63 -28.13
N ASN A 2 -4.13 20.38 -27.77
CA ASN A 2 -5.51 19.89 -27.79
C ASN A 2 -6.11 19.88 -26.39
N LYS A 3 -7.26 20.56 -26.29
CA LYS A 3 -7.89 21.17 -25.12
C LYS A 3 -8.97 20.29 -24.48
N ARG A 4 -8.91 18.96 -24.63
CA ARG A 4 -9.81 18.03 -23.93
C ARG A 4 -9.06 17.36 -22.78
N MET A 5 -9.08 18.07 -21.65
CA MET A 5 -9.18 17.55 -20.28
C MET A 5 -8.35 16.27 -20.07
N ILE A 6 -7.11 16.35 -19.62
CA ILE A 6 -6.84 16.65 -18.21
C ILE A 6 -7.91 15.94 -17.36
N MET A 7 -7.84 14.61 -17.30
CA MET A 7 -8.49 13.76 -16.28
C MET A 7 -7.88 14.08 -14.92
N ALA A 8 -8.02 15.33 -14.49
CA ALA A 8 -7.39 15.95 -13.33
C ALA A 8 -7.82 15.34 -11.97
N ASN A 9 -8.73 14.36 -11.89
CA ASN A 9 -9.34 13.99 -10.62
C ASN A 9 -9.92 12.57 -10.58
N TYR A 10 -9.13 11.52 -10.86
CA TYR A 10 -9.66 10.15 -10.77
C TYR A 10 -8.78 9.19 -9.95
N CYS A 11 -8.60 9.51 -8.67
CA CYS A 11 -8.95 8.51 -7.64
C CYS A 11 -10.44 8.75 -7.34
N PRO A 12 -11.37 8.01 -7.99
CA PRO A 12 -12.79 8.32 -7.94
C PRO A 12 -13.32 7.94 -6.57
N ASN A 13 -13.36 8.91 -5.67
CA ASN A 13 -14.28 9.03 -4.53
C ASN A 13 -13.98 10.34 -3.79
N GLY A 14 -14.39 11.46 -4.39
CA GLY A 14 -14.60 12.73 -3.69
C GLY A 14 -13.45 13.20 -2.78
N GLY A 15 -12.24 13.36 -3.32
CA GLY A 15 -11.13 13.98 -2.57
C GLY A 15 -10.59 13.18 -1.40
N ILE A 16 -10.98 11.91 -1.21
CA ILE A 16 -10.42 11.09 -0.14
C ILE A 16 -9.08 10.52 -0.59
N VAL A 17 -8.02 11.23 -0.22
CA VAL A 17 -6.66 10.73 -0.23
C VAL A 17 -6.54 9.52 0.70
N LEU A 18 -6.10 8.37 0.18
CA LEU A 18 -5.99 7.14 0.99
C LEU A 18 -4.73 7.14 1.85
N ASN A 19 -3.69 7.90 1.48
CA ASN A 19 -2.42 8.05 2.19
C ASN A 19 -1.74 6.69 2.46
N LEU A 20 -1.81 5.74 1.53
CA LEU A 20 -1.41 4.36 1.81
C LEU A 20 0.08 4.24 2.12
N ALA A 21 0.96 4.84 1.32
CA ALA A 21 2.40 4.90 1.59
C ALA A 21 2.70 5.47 2.98
N ALA A 22 2.01 6.54 3.38
CA ALA A 22 2.19 7.14 4.71
C ALA A 22 1.75 6.19 5.83
N LYS A 23 0.64 5.47 5.64
CA LYS A 23 0.15 4.48 6.62
C LYS A 23 1.14 3.33 6.79
N LEU A 24 1.69 2.81 5.69
CA LEU A 24 2.69 1.74 5.73
C LEU A 24 4.02 2.24 6.32
N HIS A 25 4.42 3.47 6.00
CA HIS A 25 5.60 4.10 6.55
C HIS A 25 5.49 4.29 8.07
N LYS A 26 4.34 4.72 8.59
CA LYS A 26 4.09 4.83 10.04
C LYS A 26 4.29 3.50 10.78
N ILE A 27 3.88 2.38 10.17
CA ILE A 27 4.12 1.05 10.75
C ILE A 27 5.62 0.79 10.80
N ALA A 28 6.34 1.01 9.69
CA ALA A 28 7.78 0.77 9.60
C ALA A 28 8.62 1.62 10.59
N GLN A 29 8.11 2.74 11.10
CA GLN A 29 8.78 3.56 12.11
C GLN A 29 8.76 2.97 13.53
N LEU A 30 7.94 1.94 13.77
CA LEU A 30 7.86 1.27 15.06
C LEU A 30 8.95 0.21 15.18
N GLU A 31 9.22 -0.24 16.40
CA GLU A 31 10.21 -1.27 16.69
C GLU A 31 9.59 -2.48 17.39
N ASP A 32 10.29 -3.61 17.32
CA ASP A 32 10.00 -4.85 18.06
C ASP A 32 8.52 -5.25 18.06
N ARG A 33 7.94 -5.47 19.25
CA ARG A 33 6.53 -5.88 19.39
C ARG A 33 5.56 -4.82 18.87
N ALA A 34 5.88 -3.53 19.00
CA ALA A 34 5.00 -2.46 18.54
C ALA A 34 4.86 -2.50 17.01
N PHE A 35 5.98 -2.70 16.29
CA PHE A 35 5.97 -2.94 14.85
C PHE A 35 5.09 -4.13 14.47
N VAL A 36 5.29 -5.27 15.13
CA VAL A 36 4.54 -6.50 14.80
C VAL A 36 3.04 -6.32 15.08
N SER A 37 2.65 -5.80 16.24
CA SER A 37 1.25 -5.61 16.60
C SER A 37 0.53 -4.61 15.70
N GLU A 38 1.15 -3.47 15.36
CA GLU A 38 0.54 -2.49 14.44
C GLU A 38 0.51 -3.01 13.00
N MET A 39 1.52 -3.77 12.56
CA MET A 39 1.49 -4.42 11.25
C MET A 39 0.27 -5.34 11.11
N TYR A 40 0.02 -6.22 12.08
CA TYR A 40 -1.15 -7.10 12.07
C TYR A 40 -2.46 -6.31 12.14
N ARG A 41 -2.58 -5.35 13.06
CA ARG A 41 -3.83 -4.57 13.21
C ARG A 41 -4.18 -3.72 12.01
N ARG A 42 -3.18 -3.14 11.35
CA ARG A 42 -3.36 -2.16 10.26
C ARG A 42 -3.44 -2.83 8.90
N VAL A 43 -2.81 -3.99 8.71
CA VAL A 43 -2.78 -4.72 7.44
C VAL A 43 -3.75 -5.90 7.43
N LEU A 44 -3.84 -6.67 8.50
CA LEU A 44 -4.65 -7.90 8.60
C LEU A 44 -5.94 -7.74 9.42
N ASP A 45 -6.21 -6.56 9.98
CA ASP A 45 -7.38 -6.27 10.81
C ASP A 45 -7.53 -7.11 12.08
N ARG A 46 -6.45 -7.67 12.61
CA ARG A 46 -6.45 -8.46 13.85
C ARG A 46 -5.20 -8.24 14.67
N GLU A 47 -5.20 -8.72 15.91
CA GLU A 47 -3.96 -8.86 16.69
C GLU A 47 -3.19 -10.12 16.26
N PRO A 48 -1.84 -10.11 16.36
CA PRO A 48 -1.06 -11.33 16.24
C PRO A 48 -1.26 -12.20 17.48
N ASP A 49 -1.32 -13.51 17.29
CA ASP A 49 -1.15 -14.46 18.39
C ASP A 49 0.33 -14.49 18.85
N GLU A 50 0.59 -15.23 19.93
CA GLU A 50 1.94 -15.33 20.51
C GLU A 50 2.94 -15.95 19.54
N GLU A 51 2.52 -16.95 18.76
CA GLU A 51 3.38 -17.64 17.80
C GLU A 51 3.76 -16.72 16.64
N GLY A 52 2.79 -16.02 16.05
CA GLY A 52 2.96 -15.03 15.00
C GLY A 52 3.86 -13.89 15.46
N THR A 53 3.66 -13.40 16.69
CA THR A 53 4.55 -12.39 17.29
C THR A 53 5.98 -12.91 17.39
N ALA A 54 6.17 -14.09 17.99
CA ALA A 54 7.48 -14.69 18.18
C ALA A 54 8.18 -15.00 16.86
N HIS A 55 7.45 -15.48 15.85
CA HIS A 55 7.96 -15.75 14.52
C HIS A 55 8.52 -14.48 13.87
N ARG A 56 7.76 -13.38 13.88
CA ARG A 56 8.20 -12.11 13.28
C ARG A 56 9.37 -11.48 14.02
N LEU A 57 9.37 -11.51 15.37
CA LEU A 57 10.51 -11.05 16.15
C LEU A 57 11.78 -11.85 15.88
N ARG A 58 11.68 -13.18 15.68
CA ARG A 58 12.83 -14.01 15.29
C ARG A 58 13.38 -13.63 13.91
N GLN A 59 12.51 -13.29 12.95
CA GLN A 59 12.97 -12.81 11.64
C GLN A 59 13.76 -11.49 11.76
N LEU A 60 13.22 -10.52 12.51
CA LEU A 60 13.88 -9.25 12.77
C LEU A 60 15.23 -9.46 13.48
N GLY A 61 15.28 -10.33 14.49
CA GLY A 61 16.51 -10.68 15.22
C GLY A 61 17.57 -11.39 14.37
N ARG A 62 17.17 -12.02 13.24
CA ARG A 62 18.10 -12.61 12.26
C ARG A 62 18.56 -11.61 11.19
N GLY A 63 18.14 -10.35 11.26
CA GLY A 63 18.53 -9.30 10.33
C GLY A 63 17.58 -9.09 9.15
N THR A 64 16.43 -9.77 9.10
CA THR A 64 15.38 -9.42 8.12
C THR A 64 14.91 -8.00 8.41
N SER A 65 14.84 -7.15 7.38
CA SER A 65 14.41 -5.77 7.54
C SER A 65 12.90 -5.64 7.78
N LYS A 66 12.47 -4.59 8.49
CA LYS A 66 11.04 -4.28 8.72
C LYS A 66 10.25 -4.13 7.43
N HIS A 67 10.81 -3.46 6.43
CA HIS A 67 10.14 -3.32 5.11
C HIS A 67 9.96 -4.67 4.42
N ARG A 68 10.94 -5.59 4.52
CA ARG A 68 10.82 -6.92 3.94
C ARG A 68 9.70 -7.71 4.62
N VAL A 69 9.65 -7.68 5.95
CA VAL A 69 8.57 -8.31 6.73
C VAL A 69 7.20 -7.70 6.37
N LEU A 70 7.13 -6.38 6.18
CA LEU A 70 5.90 -5.68 5.79
C LEU A 70 5.45 -6.06 4.36
N ILE A 71 6.38 -6.18 3.41
CA ILE A 71 6.08 -6.63 2.05
C ILE A 71 5.59 -8.08 2.05
N GLU A 72 6.23 -8.96 2.82
CA GLU A 72 5.79 -10.34 2.98
C GLU A 72 4.36 -10.44 3.52
N ILE A 73 4.01 -9.63 4.53
CA ILE A 73 2.65 -9.67 5.08
C ILE A 73 1.59 -9.12 4.12
N LEU A 74 1.94 -8.13 3.29
CA LEU A 74 1.03 -7.58 2.27
C LEU A 74 0.68 -8.60 1.16
N GLN A 75 1.45 -9.69 1.06
CA GLN A 75 1.33 -10.70 0.03
C GLN A 75 0.85 -12.06 0.54
N THR A 76 0.59 -12.21 1.85
CA THR A 76 0.02 -13.46 2.36
C THR A 76 -1.38 -13.68 1.80
N ASP A 77 -1.78 -14.94 1.66
CA ASP A 77 -3.13 -15.29 1.22
C ASP A 77 -4.20 -14.69 2.15
N GLU A 78 -3.90 -14.59 3.44
CA GLU A 78 -4.74 -13.89 4.42
C GLU A 78 -4.96 -12.42 4.05
N ALA A 79 -3.89 -11.68 3.76
CA ALA A 79 -3.95 -10.27 3.39
C ALA A 79 -4.66 -10.09 2.04
N LEU A 80 -4.26 -10.84 1.02
CA LEU A 80 -4.84 -10.76 -0.33
C LEU A 80 -6.32 -11.16 -0.33
N GLY A 81 -6.68 -12.18 0.47
CA GLY A 81 -8.05 -12.52 0.77
C GLY A 81 -8.78 -11.32 1.35
N LEU A 82 -8.31 -10.79 2.48
CA LEU A 82 -8.92 -9.62 3.13
C LEU A 82 -9.11 -8.43 2.18
N PHE A 83 -8.16 -8.16 1.28
CA PHE A 83 -8.22 -7.05 0.34
C PHE A 83 -9.23 -7.27 -0.79
N ALA A 84 -9.41 -8.51 -1.23
CA ALA A 84 -10.34 -8.87 -2.29
C ALA A 84 -11.81 -8.88 -1.83
N HIS A 85 -12.06 -9.09 -0.53
CA HIS A 85 -13.41 -9.03 0.01
C HIS A 85 -13.92 -7.58 -0.01
N SER A 86 -14.95 -7.33 -0.82
CA SER A 86 -15.69 -6.06 -0.79
C SER A 86 -16.37 -5.95 0.56
N ALA A 87 -15.90 -5.04 1.40
CA ALA A 87 -16.62 -4.70 2.62
C ALA A 87 -17.93 -4.03 2.21
N ASN A 88 -19.06 -4.59 2.64
CA ASN A 88 -20.19 -3.75 3.03
C ASN A 88 -19.64 -2.73 4.02
N ALA A 89 -19.26 -1.57 3.51
CA ALA A 89 -18.64 -0.51 4.29
C ALA A 89 -19.72 0.10 5.19
N GLY A 90 -20.02 -0.60 6.29
CA GLY A 90 -20.61 0.01 7.47
C GLY A 90 -19.71 1.18 7.88
N GLN A 91 -20.34 2.29 8.24
CA GLN A 91 -19.73 3.57 8.61
C GLN A 91 -18.96 3.50 9.95
N ASP A 92 -18.19 2.46 10.19
CA ASP A 92 -17.49 2.24 11.45
C ASP A 92 -16.05 2.81 11.39
N ASP A 93 -15.98 4.12 11.60
CA ASP A 93 -15.05 4.87 12.44
C ASP A 93 -13.52 4.60 12.45
N LYS A 94 -12.91 3.89 11.47
CA LYS A 94 -11.42 3.83 11.38
C LYS A 94 -10.90 3.93 9.95
N ASN A 95 -11.08 5.10 9.34
CA ASN A 95 -10.44 5.51 8.07
C ASN A 95 -8.88 5.54 8.14
N ASP A 96 -8.27 5.11 9.25
CA ASP A 96 -6.84 5.18 9.49
C ASP A 96 -6.05 3.89 9.13
N LYS A 97 -6.71 2.76 8.86
CA LYS A 97 -6.02 1.49 8.57
C LYS A 97 -5.57 1.34 7.11
N ALA A 98 -4.45 0.65 6.90
CA ALA A 98 -3.94 0.32 5.56
C ALA A 98 -4.85 -0.68 4.83
N SER A 99 -5.37 -1.70 5.54
CA SER A 99 -6.32 -2.68 5.03
C SER A 99 -7.55 -2.05 4.38
N HIS A 100 -8.09 -0.99 4.99
CA HIS A 100 -9.24 -0.25 4.47
C HIS A 100 -8.91 0.51 3.18
N ALA A 101 -7.76 1.19 3.15
CA ALA A 101 -7.26 1.85 1.94
C ALA A 101 -7.06 0.85 0.78
N ILE A 102 -6.44 -0.30 1.06
CA ILE A 102 -6.20 -1.33 0.04
C ILE A 102 -7.52 -1.95 -0.45
N ARG A 103 -8.48 -2.25 0.42
CA ARG A 103 -9.82 -2.71 0.01
C ARG A 103 -10.52 -1.70 -0.90
N ARG A 104 -10.41 -0.40 -0.59
CA ARG A 104 -10.95 0.66 -1.45
C ARG A 104 -10.30 0.65 -2.83
N LEU A 105 -8.98 0.45 -2.92
CA LEU A 105 -8.30 0.27 -4.22
C LEU A 105 -8.84 -0.94 -4.97
N PHE A 106 -8.94 -2.10 -4.29
CA PHE A 106 -9.41 -3.35 -4.90
C PHE A 106 -10.87 -3.27 -5.38
N ALA A 107 -11.69 -2.40 -4.80
CA ALA A 107 -13.07 -2.14 -5.25
C ALA A 107 -13.16 -1.26 -6.51
N MET A 108 -12.10 -0.57 -6.92
CA MET A 108 -12.12 0.34 -8.07
C MET A 108 -12.17 -0.40 -9.42
N LYS A 109 -12.48 0.28 -10.52
CA LYS A 109 -12.26 -0.28 -11.87
C LYS A 109 -10.76 -0.41 -12.19
N HIS A 110 -10.39 -1.12 -13.26
CA HIS A 110 -9.00 -1.44 -13.58
C HIS A 110 -8.12 -0.18 -13.76
N GLU A 111 -8.61 0.82 -14.47
CA GLU A 111 -7.93 2.08 -14.74
C GLU A 111 -7.62 2.87 -13.46
N PRO A 112 -8.61 3.26 -12.63
CA PRO A 112 -8.35 3.96 -11.37
C PRO A 112 -7.57 3.11 -10.37
N PHE A 113 -7.73 1.78 -10.39
CA PHE A 113 -6.93 0.88 -9.56
C PHE A 113 -5.43 1.02 -9.88
N VAL A 114 -5.03 0.84 -11.14
CA VAL A 114 -3.60 0.96 -11.53
C VAL A 114 -3.08 2.37 -11.28
N HIS A 115 -3.86 3.39 -11.62
CA HIS A 115 -3.48 4.77 -11.39
C HIS A 115 -3.24 5.06 -9.90
N CYS A 116 -4.17 4.66 -9.02
CA CYS A 116 -4.00 4.89 -7.59
C CYS A 116 -2.90 3.98 -6.99
N LEU A 117 -2.55 2.82 -7.56
CA LEU A 117 -1.36 2.08 -7.12
C LEU A 117 -0.06 2.90 -7.28
N TYR A 118 0.13 3.57 -8.42
CA TYR A 118 1.28 4.44 -8.63
C TYR A 118 1.31 5.59 -7.62
N ARG A 119 0.19 6.29 -7.43
CA ARG A 119 0.14 7.45 -6.53
C ARG A 119 0.24 7.06 -5.06
N GLU A 120 -0.48 6.03 -4.64
CA GLU A 120 -0.65 5.67 -3.23
C GLU A 120 0.47 4.76 -2.70
N LEU A 121 1.13 3.95 -3.55
CA LEU A 121 2.25 3.10 -3.13
C LEU A 121 3.61 3.67 -3.55
N LEU A 122 3.70 4.26 -4.75
CA LEU A 122 4.97 4.69 -5.34
C LEU A 122 5.18 6.21 -5.29
N CYS A 123 4.18 6.97 -4.82
CA CYS A 123 4.24 8.43 -4.73
C CYS A 123 4.70 9.08 -6.05
N ARG A 124 4.14 8.61 -7.17
CA ARG A 124 4.39 9.18 -8.50
C ARG A 124 3.21 8.99 -9.44
N GLU A 125 3.23 9.71 -10.55
CA GLU A 125 2.31 9.48 -11.66
C GLU A 125 2.75 8.27 -12.51
N PRO A 126 1.80 7.52 -13.08
CA PRO A 126 2.12 6.45 -14.02
C PRO A 126 2.86 6.97 -15.25
N ASP A 127 3.84 6.21 -15.73
CA ASP A 127 4.26 6.33 -17.12
C ASP A 127 3.21 5.66 -18.03
N GLN A 128 2.94 6.27 -19.19
CA GLN A 128 1.85 5.81 -20.06
C GLN A 128 2.01 4.37 -20.59
N PRO A 129 3.21 3.95 -21.04
CA PRO A 129 3.38 2.58 -21.53
C PRO A 129 3.14 1.50 -20.46
N ALA A 130 3.69 1.64 -19.25
CA ALA A 130 3.49 0.63 -18.20
C ALA A 130 2.06 0.65 -17.66
N TYR A 131 1.45 1.83 -17.54
CA TYR A 131 0.04 1.95 -17.16
C TYR A 131 -0.88 1.19 -18.10
N ALA A 132 -0.76 1.42 -19.41
CA ALA A 132 -1.56 0.72 -20.42
C ALA A 132 -1.36 -0.80 -20.34
N GLY A 133 -0.10 -1.26 -20.17
CA GLY A 133 0.20 -2.69 -20.03
C GLY A 133 -0.47 -3.36 -18.82
N TYR A 134 -0.53 -2.68 -17.67
CA TYR A 134 -1.23 -3.21 -16.50
C TYR A 134 -2.76 -3.23 -16.67
N VAL A 135 -3.33 -2.16 -17.23
CA VAL A 135 -4.78 -2.07 -17.50
C VAL A 135 -5.20 -3.17 -18.49
N ASP A 136 -4.45 -3.36 -19.58
CA ASP A 136 -4.71 -4.42 -20.56
C ASP A 136 -4.61 -5.81 -19.93
N ALA A 137 -3.63 -6.05 -19.06
CA ALA A 137 -3.50 -7.33 -18.37
C ALA A 137 -4.72 -7.61 -17.47
N LEU A 138 -5.21 -6.62 -16.74
CA LEU A 138 -6.42 -6.74 -15.92
C LEU A 138 -7.66 -6.98 -16.78
N ASN A 139 -7.80 -6.27 -17.91
CA ASN A 139 -8.89 -6.46 -18.87
C ASN A 139 -8.89 -7.87 -19.49
N ARG A 140 -7.73 -8.52 -19.59
CA ARG A 140 -7.57 -9.92 -20.02
C ARG A 140 -7.75 -10.94 -18.89
N GLY A 141 -8.20 -10.52 -17.71
CA GLY A 141 -8.51 -11.41 -16.59
C GLY A 141 -7.35 -11.67 -15.63
N ARG A 142 -6.24 -10.92 -15.71
CA ARG A 142 -5.22 -10.96 -14.64
C ARG A 142 -5.85 -10.49 -13.33
N ALA A 143 -5.59 -11.22 -12.24
CA ALA A 143 -6.07 -10.84 -10.92
C ALA A 143 -5.43 -9.52 -10.44
N LYS A 144 -6.22 -8.67 -9.76
CA LYS A 144 -5.72 -7.45 -9.11
C LYS A 144 -4.67 -7.73 -8.04
N SER A 145 -4.82 -8.82 -7.29
CA SER A 145 -3.82 -9.29 -6.33
C SER A 145 -2.45 -9.52 -6.98
N ALA A 146 -2.43 -10.08 -8.20
CA ALA A 146 -1.18 -10.28 -8.93
C ALA A 146 -0.55 -8.96 -9.40
N VAL A 147 -1.35 -7.96 -9.80
CA VAL A 147 -0.82 -6.62 -10.12
C VAL A 147 -0.33 -5.92 -8.86
N PHE A 148 -1.12 -5.93 -7.77
CA PHE A 148 -0.73 -5.37 -6.47
C PHE A 148 0.59 -5.96 -5.96
N ALA A 149 0.74 -7.29 -6.01
CA ALA A 149 1.97 -7.98 -5.63
C ALA A 149 3.19 -7.51 -6.44
N ARG A 150 3.03 -7.18 -7.73
CA ARG A 150 4.13 -6.62 -8.53
C ARG A 150 4.54 -5.22 -8.07
N PHE A 151 3.60 -4.39 -7.62
CA PHE A 151 3.92 -3.07 -7.07
C PHE A 151 4.64 -3.18 -5.74
N VAL A 152 4.11 -3.98 -4.80
CA VAL A 152 4.74 -4.12 -3.47
C VAL A 152 6.05 -4.92 -3.47
N SER A 153 6.30 -5.74 -4.50
CA SER A 153 7.60 -6.39 -4.72
C SER A 153 8.56 -5.58 -5.61
N SER A 154 8.18 -4.38 -6.03
CA SER A 154 9.05 -3.57 -6.88
C SER A 154 10.21 -3.00 -6.07
N SER A 155 11.39 -2.87 -6.71
CA SER A 155 12.54 -2.18 -6.11
C SER A 155 12.22 -0.73 -5.75
N GLU A 156 11.29 -0.11 -6.46
CA GLU A 156 10.80 1.24 -6.19
C GLU A 156 10.07 1.30 -4.84
N PHE A 157 9.14 0.39 -4.60
CA PHE A 157 8.43 0.29 -3.34
C PHE A 157 9.35 -0.10 -2.17
N GLU A 158 10.25 -1.07 -2.39
CA GLU A 158 11.26 -1.46 -1.40
C GLU A 158 12.16 -0.27 -1.03
N SER A 159 12.60 0.50 -2.02
CA SER A 159 13.43 1.69 -1.80
C SER A 159 12.67 2.74 -0.99
N LEU A 160 11.41 3.01 -1.35
CA LEU A 160 10.55 3.98 -0.64
C LEU A 160 10.36 3.60 0.84
N LEU A 161 10.04 2.33 1.12
CA LEU A 161 9.91 1.88 2.51
C LEU A 161 11.25 1.88 3.25
N GLY A 162 12.36 1.62 2.56
CA GLY A 162 13.71 1.60 3.11
C GLY A 162 14.35 2.98 3.35
N LEU A 163 13.71 4.08 2.92
CA LEU A 163 14.17 5.44 3.22
C LEU A 163 14.09 5.75 4.73
N ASP A 164 13.33 4.96 5.50
CA ASP A 164 13.24 5.04 6.96
C ASP A 164 14.60 4.92 7.66
N LYS A 165 15.53 4.14 7.08
CA LYS A 165 16.89 3.94 7.59
C LYS A 165 17.72 5.21 7.68
N TYR A 166 17.41 6.23 6.87
CA TYR A 166 18.16 7.47 6.83
C TYR A 166 17.26 8.63 7.27
N SER A 167 17.59 9.27 8.39
CA SER A 167 16.77 10.36 8.98
C SER A 167 16.53 11.53 8.02
N PHE A 168 17.49 11.83 7.13
CA PHE A 168 17.32 12.80 6.05
C PHE A 168 16.33 12.32 4.98
N ALA A 169 16.46 11.08 4.52
CA ALA A 169 15.58 10.51 3.50
C ALA A 169 14.15 10.34 4.00
N ARG A 170 13.97 10.04 5.31
CA ARG A 170 12.67 10.05 5.97
C ARG A 170 11.97 11.40 5.86
N ARG A 171 12.68 12.50 6.14
CA ARG A 171 12.11 13.85 5.96
C ARG A 171 11.75 14.13 4.50
N ALA A 172 12.58 13.70 3.56
CA ALA A 172 12.29 13.85 2.14
C ALA A 172 11.05 13.05 1.72
N LEU A 173 10.89 11.82 2.23
CA LEU A 173 9.71 10.99 2.01
C LEU A 173 8.46 11.62 2.63
N ASP A 174 8.55 12.16 3.85
CA ASP A 174 7.45 12.88 4.48
C ASP A 174 7.03 14.10 3.63
N GLN A 175 8.00 14.87 3.10
CA GLN A 175 7.71 15.99 2.20
C GLN A 175 7.13 15.54 0.85
N LEU A 176 7.59 14.43 0.30
CA LEU A 176 7.06 13.83 -0.94
C LEU A 176 5.62 13.37 -0.73
N ILE A 177 5.36 12.62 0.34
CA ILE A 177 4.01 12.24 0.75
C ILE A 177 3.13 13.50 0.84
N LEU A 178 3.57 14.53 1.57
CA LEU A 178 2.81 15.77 1.69
C LEU A 178 2.59 16.50 0.36
N SER A 179 3.50 16.41 -0.61
CA SER A 179 3.34 17.08 -1.90
C SER A 179 2.35 16.37 -2.84
N PHE A 180 2.21 15.05 -2.72
CA PHE A 180 1.22 14.26 -3.50
C PHE A 180 -0.21 14.36 -2.94
N TYR A 181 -0.33 14.79 -1.69
CA TYR A 181 -1.58 14.76 -0.92
C TYR A 181 -2.09 16.15 -0.48
N LYS A 182 -1.43 17.24 -0.92
CA LYS A 182 -1.93 18.61 -0.89
C LYS A 182 -2.67 18.95 -2.17
#